data_AF-A0A1G0IHV6-F1
#
_entry.id   AF-A0A1G0IHV6-F1
#
_cell.length_a   1.000
_cell.length_b   1.000
_cell.length_c   1.000
_cell.angle_alpha   90.00
_cell.angle_beta   90.00
_cell.angle_gamma   90.00
#
_symmetry.space_group_name_H-M   'P 1'
#
loop_
_entity.id
_entity.type
_entity.pdbx_description
1 polymer ?
#
loop_
_entity_poly.entity_id
_entity_poly.type
_entity_poly.pdbx_seq_one_letter_code
_entity_poly.pdbx_strand_id
1 'polypeptide(L)'
;MHVVYNEDVYDIPKSIAEKYKISVADEMDREPSEGAVSADALFAELDRKYTKPGVLLRGLRARENLSQIEFAQAIGVTQSDVSKMELGKRPIGKIIAKRIAEKFDIGYRSLLA
;
A
#
# COMPACT_ATOMS: atom_id res chain seq x y z
N MET A 1 -2.29 28.54 0.83
CA MET A 1 -1.07 27.74 0.57
C MET A 1 -1.41 26.89 -0.62
N HIS A 2 -0.65 26.99 -1.70
CA HIS A 2 -0.89 26.19 -2.90
C HIS A 2 -0.11 24.89 -2.75
N VAL A 3 -0.83 23.77 -2.72
CA VAL A 3 -0.25 22.42 -2.65
C VAL A 3 -0.68 21.66 -3.88
N VAL A 4 0.28 21.09 -4.59
CA VAL A 4 0.02 20.21 -5.73
C VAL A 4 0.24 18.77 -5.27
N TYR A 5 -0.77 17.93 -5.43
CA TYR A 5 -0.71 16.52 -5.08
C TYR A 5 -1.57 15.71 -6.05
N ASN A 6 -1.01 14.66 -6.64
CA ASN A 6 -1.68 13.80 -7.62
C ASN A 6 -2.44 14.59 -8.72
N GLU A 7 -1.75 15.55 -9.34
CA GLU A 7 -2.29 16.40 -10.43
C GLU A 7 -3.39 17.39 -10.02
N ASP A 8 -3.88 17.32 -8.78
CA ASP A 8 -4.84 18.26 -8.21
C ASP A 8 -4.13 19.44 -7.53
N VAL A 9 -4.78 20.61 -7.58
CA VAL A 9 -4.33 21.84 -6.89
C VAL A 9 -5.22 22.11 -5.69
N TYR A 10 -4.62 22.13 -4.51
CA TYR A 10 -5.30 22.43 -3.25
C TYR A 10 -4.93 23.84 -2.77
N ASP A 11 -5.95 24.68 -2.63
CA ASP A 11 -5.86 25.99 -2.01
C ASP A 11 -6.24 25.91 -0.54
N ILE A 12 -5.26 25.58 0.29
CA ILE A 12 -5.46 25.39 1.73
C ILE A 12 -5.28 26.73 2.43
N PRO A 13 -6.29 27.24 3.19
CA PRO A 13 -6.12 28.44 4.02
C PRO A 13 -4.96 28.26 5.00
N LYS A 14 -4.14 29.31 5.19
CA LYS A 14 -2.94 29.23 6.05
C LYS A 14 -3.28 28.78 7.47
N SER A 15 -4.37 29.27 8.06
CA SER A 15 -4.81 28.89 9.39
C SER A 15 -5.07 27.38 9.54
N ILE A 16 -5.60 26.74 8.50
CA ILE A 16 -5.83 25.30 8.48
C ILE A 16 -4.50 24.56 8.32
N ALA A 17 -3.64 25.00 7.39
CA ALA A 17 -2.34 24.38 7.17
C ALA A 17 -1.45 24.44 8.43
N GLU A 18 -1.49 25.54 9.18
CA GLU A 18 -0.73 25.72 10.42
C GLU A 18 -1.13 24.73 11.52
N LYS A 19 -2.42 24.35 11.61
CA LYS A 19 -2.91 23.35 12.58
C LYS A 19 -2.25 21.98 12.39
N TYR A 20 -1.90 21.65 11.14
CA TYR A 20 -1.30 20.37 10.76
C TYR A 20 0.19 20.50 10.43
N LYS A 21 0.81 21.63 10.81
CA LYS A 21 2.25 21.83 10.62
C LYS A 21 2.99 20.93 11.60
N ILE A 22 3.65 19.91 11.08
CA ILE A 22 4.56 19.04 11.84
C ILE A 22 5.97 19.51 11.51
N SER A 23 6.84 19.68 12.51
CA SER A 23 8.26 19.89 12.23
C SER A 23 8.92 18.54 11.91
N VAL A 24 9.87 18.52 10.98
CA VAL A 24 10.55 17.28 10.57
C VAL A 24 11.23 16.59 11.77
N ALA A 25 11.67 17.36 12.77
CA ALA A 25 12.19 16.85 14.04
C ALA A 25 11.08 16.21 14.90
N ASP A 26 9.92 16.86 15.03
CA ASP A 26 8.77 16.33 15.79
C ASP A 26 8.18 15.06 15.17
N GLU A 27 8.35 14.86 13.86
CA GLU A 27 7.89 13.66 13.16
C GLU A 27 8.82 12.47 13.38
N MET A 28 10.14 12.71 13.43
CA MET A 28 11.15 11.68 13.69
C MET A 28 11.25 11.30 15.18
N ASP A 29 11.01 12.25 16.08
CA ASP A 29 11.07 12.07 17.54
C ASP A 29 9.68 11.84 18.17
N ARG A 30 8.65 11.61 17.35
CA ARG A 30 7.29 11.33 17.85
C ARG A 30 7.28 9.99 18.59
N GLU A 31 7.39 10.06 19.92
CA GLU A 31 7.08 8.93 20.80
C GLU A 31 5.69 8.39 20.44
N PRO A 32 5.54 7.07 20.20
CA PRO A 32 4.25 6.47 19.95
C PRO A 32 3.31 6.84 21.11
N SER A 33 2.13 7.40 20.81
CA SER A 33 1.15 7.72 21.85
C SER A 33 0.85 6.46 22.66
N GLU A 34 0.61 6.60 23.96
CA GLU A 34 0.24 5.49 24.84
C GLU A 34 -0.89 4.65 24.20
N GLY A 35 -0.59 3.38 23.89
CA GLY A 35 -1.50 2.48 23.16
C GLY A 35 -1.30 2.36 21.64
N ALA A 36 -0.29 3.01 21.05
CA ALA A 36 0.08 2.82 19.65
C ALA A 36 0.67 1.42 19.41
N VAL A 37 0.23 0.76 18.35
CA VAL A 37 0.74 -0.55 17.92
C VAL A 37 1.44 -0.37 16.58
N SER A 38 2.61 -0.97 16.40
CA SER A 38 3.30 -0.95 15.11
C SER A 38 2.52 -1.73 14.05
N ALA A 39 2.61 -1.30 12.79
CA ALA A 39 1.96 -2.00 11.69
C ALA A 39 2.43 -3.48 11.63
N ASP A 40 3.73 -3.74 11.81
CA ASP A 40 4.25 -5.10 11.79
C ASP A 40 3.66 -5.97 12.93
N ALA A 41 3.45 -5.42 14.12
CA ALA A 41 2.79 -6.15 15.22
C ALA A 41 1.31 -6.41 14.91
N LEU A 42 0.60 -5.42 14.36
CA LEU A 42 -0.82 -5.52 14.01
C LEU A 42 -1.06 -6.58 12.93
N PHE A 43 -0.19 -6.65 11.92
CA PHE A 43 -0.35 -7.55 10.77
C PHE A 43 0.40 -8.88 10.90
N ALA A 44 1.09 -9.14 12.02
CA ALA A 44 1.94 -10.31 12.22
C ALA A 44 1.24 -11.66 11.99
N GLU A 45 -0.04 -11.78 12.34
CA GLU A 45 -0.81 -13.01 12.10
C GLU A 45 -1.18 -13.19 10.62
N LEU A 46 -1.51 -12.09 9.94
CA LEU A 46 -1.83 -12.10 8.51
C LEU A 46 -0.60 -12.41 7.66
N ASP A 47 0.54 -11.79 7.99
CA ASP A 47 1.81 -12.03 7.31
C ASP A 47 2.26 -13.48 7.48
N ARG A 48 2.07 -14.06 8.66
CA ARG A 48 2.33 -15.50 8.90
C ARG A 48 1.43 -16.41 8.07
N LYS A 49 0.18 -16.00 7.81
CA LYS A 49 -0.79 -16.80 7.08
C LYS A 49 -0.64 -16.71 5.56
N TYR A 50 -0.30 -15.53 5.02
CA TYR A 50 -0.38 -15.25 3.58
C TYR A 50 0.87 -14.59 2.97
N THR A 51 1.92 -14.35 3.75
CA THR A 51 3.09 -13.50 3.43
C THR A 51 2.74 -12.02 3.29
N LYS A 52 3.66 -11.14 3.69
CA LYS A 52 3.51 -9.69 3.59
C LYS A 52 3.17 -9.23 2.14
N PRO A 53 3.84 -9.73 1.08
CA PRO A 53 3.44 -9.41 -0.29
C PRO A 53 2.04 -9.89 -0.67
N GLY A 54 1.63 -11.09 -0.22
CA GLY A 54 0.29 -11.62 -0.49
C GLY A 54 -0.81 -10.80 0.19
N VAL A 55 -0.58 -10.39 1.44
CA VAL A 55 -1.49 -9.48 2.18
C VAL A 55 -1.60 -8.13 1.49
N LEU A 56 -0.46 -7.53 1.09
CA LEU A 56 -0.43 -6.26 0.37
C LEU A 56 -1.15 -6.34 -0.98
N LEU A 57 -0.95 -7.41 -1.74
CA LEU A 57 -1.62 -7.61 -3.02
C LEU A 57 -3.15 -7.67 -2.85
N ARG A 58 -3.61 -8.40 -1.84
CA ARG A 58 -5.04 -8.51 -1.51
C ARG A 58 -5.62 -7.17 -1.04
N GLY A 59 -4.86 -6.43 -0.24
CA GLY A 59 -5.23 -5.09 0.22
C GLY A 59 -5.33 -4.10 -0.94
N LEU A 60 -4.37 -4.12 -1.85
CA LEU A 60 -4.39 -3.31 -3.08
C LEU A 60 -5.64 -3.63 -3.91
N ARG A 61 -5.91 -4.90 -4.17
CA ARG A 61 -7.11 -5.30 -4.92
C ARG A 61 -8.40 -4.81 -4.27
N ALA A 62 -8.49 -4.87 -2.93
CA ALA A 62 -9.63 -4.35 -2.19
C ALA A 62 -9.75 -2.81 -2.27
N ARG A 63 -8.62 -2.09 -2.22
CA ARG A 63 -8.56 -0.63 -2.40
C ARG A 63 -9.14 -0.20 -3.74
N GLU A 64 -8.85 -0.95 -4.79
CA GLU A 64 -9.34 -0.70 -6.16
C GLU A 64 -10.75 -1.28 -6.42
N ASN A 65 -11.37 -1.94 -5.44
CA ASN A 65 -12.67 -2.60 -5.55
C ASN A 65 -12.75 -3.64 -6.70
N LEU A 66 -11.67 -4.40 -6.92
CA LEU A 66 -11.59 -5.39 -7.99
C LEU A 66 -11.80 -6.83 -7.48
N SER A 67 -12.46 -7.66 -8.26
CA SER A 67 -12.42 -9.12 -8.09
C SER A 67 -11.03 -9.67 -8.47
N GLN A 68 -10.73 -10.91 -8.06
CA GLN A 68 -9.47 -11.55 -8.46
C GLN A 68 -9.35 -11.73 -9.98
N ILE A 69 -10.49 -11.87 -10.69
CA ILE A 69 -10.53 -12.00 -12.14
C ILE A 69 -10.17 -10.67 -12.81
N GLU A 70 -10.80 -9.57 -12.40
CA GLU A 70 -10.54 -8.24 -12.95
C GLU A 70 -9.11 -7.78 -12.66
N PHE A 71 -8.62 -8.05 -11.43
CA PHE A 71 -7.25 -7.74 -11.07
C PHE A 71 -6.24 -8.55 -11.90
N ALA A 72 -6.51 -9.85 -12.11
CA ALA A 72 -5.68 -10.70 -12.96
C ALA A 72 -5.61 -10.21 -14.41
N GLN A 73 -6.75 -9.80 -14.97
CA GLN A 73 -6.83 -9.18 -16.30
C GLN A 73 -6.04 -7.86 -16.35
N ALA A 74 -6.18 -7.01 -15.34
CA ALA A 74 -5.50 -5.71 -15.26
C ALA A 74 -3.97 -5.84 -15.30
N ILE A 75 -3.43 -6.93 -14.72
CA ILE A 75 -1.99 -7.20 -14.65
C ILE A 75 -1.53 -8.34 -15.57
N GLY A 76 -2.37 -8.83 -16.47
CA GLY A 76 -2.01 -9.84 -17.47
C GLY A 76 -1.51 -11.17 -16.91
N VAL A 77 -2.21 -11.73 -15.92
CA VAL A 77 -1.98 -13.08 -15.36
C VAL A 77 -3.31 -13.84 -15.23
N THR A 78 -3.27 -15.09 -14.78
CA THR A 78 -4.50 -15.85 -14.51
C THR A 78 -5.10 -15.52 -13.14
N GLN A 79 -6.41 -15.70 -12.96
CA GLN A 79 -7.03 -15.61 -11.63
C GLN A 79 -6.41 -16.61 -10.63
N SER A 80 -6.00 -17.80 -11.11
CA SER A 80 -5.31 -18.79 -10.29
C SER A 80 -3.95 -18.28 -9.79
N ASP A 81 -3.19 -17.57 -10.63
CA ASP A 81 -1.95 -16.94 -10.20
C ASP A 81 -2.19 -15.88 -9.14
N VAL A 82 -3.19 -15.00 -9.33
CA VAL A 82 -3.57 -13.99 -8.31
C VAL A 82 -3.95 -14.67 -7.00
N SER A 83 -4.77 -15.71 -7.04
CA SER A 83 -5.16 -16.48 -5.85
C SER A 83 -3.94 -17.07 -5.14
N LYS A 84 -3.00 -17.70 -5.87
CA LYS A 84 -1.78 -18.26 -5.28
C LYS A 84 -0.86 -17.18 -4.71
N MET A 85 -0.74 -16.03 -5.37
CA MET A 85 0.03 -14.89 -4.88
C MET A 85 -0.58 -14.29 -3.60
N GLU A 86 -1.91 -14.08 -3.57
CA GLU A 86 -2.62 -13.57 -2.39
C GLU A 86 -2.58 -14.55 -1.20
N LEU A 87 -2.50 -15.86 -1.48
CA LEU A 87 -2.36 -16.88 -0.45
C LEU A 87 -0.89 -17.13 -0.02
N GLY A 88 0.08 -16.43 -0.60
CA GLY A 88 1.51 -16.66 -0.34
C GLY A 88 2.05 -17.99 -0.86
N LYS A 89 1.26 -18.73 -1.66
CA LYS A 89 1.65 -20.02 -2.26
C LYS A 89 2.56 -19.85 -3.49
N ARG A 90 2.61 -18.65 -4.05
CA ARG A 90 3.47 -18.29 -5.19
C ARG A 90 4.07 -16.91 -4.93
N PRO A 91 5.40 -16.73 -5.07
CA PRO A 91 6.00 -15.41 -4.94
C PRO A 91 5.61 -14.50 -6.12
N ILE A 92 5.57 -13.19 -5.87
CA ILE A 92 5.34 -12.18 -6.91
C ILE A 92 6.69 -11.87 -7.56
N GLY A 93 6.84 -12.22 -8.83
CA GLY A 93 8.06 -11.92 -9.58
C GLY A 93 8.22 -10.44 -9.88
N LYS A 94 9.47 -9.96 -9.99
CA LYS A 94 9.81 -8.54 -10.25
C LYS A 94 9.09 -7.93 -11.45
N ILE A 95 8.87 -8.72 -12.52
CA ILE A 95 8.15 -8.26 -13.72
C ILE A 95 6.69 -7.95 -13.39
N ILE A 96 6.01 -8.85 -12.66
CA ILE A 96 4.63 -8.66 -12.24
C ILE A 96 4.54 -7.51 -11.23
N ALA A 97 5.47 -7.43 -10.27
CA ALA A 97 5.51 -6.36 -9.28
C ALA A 97 5.63 -4.97 -9.92
N LYS A 98 6.47 -4.82 -10.95
CA LYS A 98 6.59 -3.57 -11.73
C LYS A 98 5.31 -3.23 -12.47
N ARG A 99 4.68 -4.22 -13.11
CA ARG A 99 3.41 -4.02 -13.81
C ARG A 99 2.29 -3.57 -12.86
N ILE A 100 2.21 -4.16 -11.66
CA ILE A 100 1.27 -3.73 -10.61
C ILE A 100 1.58 -2.29 -10.19
N ALA A 101 2.86 -1.97 -9.94
CA ALA A 101 3.31 -0.63 -9.56
C ALA A 101 2.92 0.44 -10.59
N GLU A 102 3.15 0.18 -11.86
CA GLU A 102 2.77 1.07 -12.97
C GLU A 102 1.24 1.23 -13.09
N LYS A 103 0.48 0.16 -12.87
CA LYS A 103 -0.98 0.16 -13.02
C LYS A 103 -1.71 0.89 -11.89
N PHE A 104 -1.19 0.80 -10.66
CA PHE A 104 -1.90 1.23 -9.44
C PHE A 104 -1.13 2.26 -8.60
N ASP A 105 -0.08 2.83 -9.17
CA ASP A 105 0.77 3.86 -8.55
C ASP A 105 1.26 3.49 -7.14
N ILE A 106 2.00 2.39 -7.06
CA ILE A 106 2.63 1.93 -5.80
C ILE A 106 4.11 1.57 -6.00
N GLY A 107 4.89 1.55 -4.93
CA GLY A 107 6.29 1.11 -4.99
C GLY A 107 6.42 -0.41 -5.17
N TYR A 108 6.97 -0.88 -6.30
CA TYR A 108 7.06 -2.32 -6.61
C TYR A 108 7.83 -3.17 -5.56
N ARG A 109 8.72 -2.56 -4.78
CA ARG A 109 9.56 -3.27 -3.79
C ARG A 109 8.74 -3.85 -2.63
N SER A 110 7.60 -3.26 -2.29
CA SER A 110 6.72 -3.76 -1.23
C SER A 110 6.07 -5.10 -1.58
N LEU A 111 6.04 -5.46 -2.87
CA LEU A 111 5.47 -6.71 -3.38
C LEU A 111 6.50 -7.84 -3.49
N LEU A 112 7.75 -7.61 -3.14
CA LEU A 112 8.79 -8.64 -3.17
C LEU A 112 8.95 -9.24 -1.77
N ALA A 113 9.16 -10.56 -1.72
CA ALA A 113 9.53 -11.28 -0.51
C ALA A 113 11.05 -11.24 -0.31
#